data_AF-A0A2N2IY05-F1
#
_entry.id   AF-A0A2N2IY05-F1
#
_cell.length_a   1.000
_cell.length_b   1.000
_cell.length_c   1.000
_cell.angle_alpha   90.00
_cell.angle_beta   90.00
_cell.angle_gamma   90.00
#
_symmetry.space_group_name_H-M   'P 1'
#
loop_
_entity.id
_entity.type
_entity.pdbx_description
1 polymer ?
#
loop_
_entity_poly.entity_id
_entity_poly.type
_entity_poly.pdbx_seq_one_letter_code
_entity_poly.pdbx_strand_id
1 'polypeptide(L)'
;MDRIDLLASIPMFEGLEDADLEALADELRLHQLVPGDMVFHAGDSGNSMFIVAAGVVDIHLPGPDPTSKVTLANLEAGTYFG
;
A
#
# COMPACT_ATOMS: atom_id res chain seq x y z
N MET A 1 -2.95 16.14 -0.79
CA MET A 1 -3.02 15.44 -2.08
C MET A 1 -4.41 14.89 -2.18
N ASP A 2 -5.10 15.13 -3.29
CA ASP A 2 -6.42 14.56 -3.52
C ASP A 2 -6.30 13.03 -3.74
N ARG A 3 -7.35 12.26 -3.43
CA ARG A 3 -7.37 10.80 -3.61
C ARG A 3 -7.28 10.44 -5.10
N ILE A 4 -7.91 11.26 -5.94
CA ILE A 4 -7.86 11.14 -7.40
C ILE A 4 -6.44 11.40 -7.89
N ASP A 5 -5.78 12.48 -7.44
CA ASP A 5 -4.38 12.77 -7.79
C ASP A 5 -3.45 11.62 -7.41
N LEU A 6 -3.67 10.99 -6.25
CA LEU A 6 -2.90 9.84 -5.80
C LEU A 6 -3.09 8.65 -6.74
N LEU A 7 -4.33 8.31 -7.09
CA LEU A 7 -4.63 7.21 -8.02
C LEU A 7 -4.05 7.48 -9.41
N ALA A 8 -4.21 8.71 -9.92
CA ALA A 8 -3.67 9.12 -11.22
C ALA A 8 -2.12 9.06 -11.27
N SER A 9 -1.45 9.19 -10.12
CA SER A 9 0.01 9.10 -10.04
C SER A 9 0.56 7.66 -10.07
N ILE A 10 -0.31 6.65 -9.96
CA ILE A 10 0.09 5.25 -9.86
C ILE A 10 0.05 4.59 -11.25
N PRO A 11 1.17 4.01 -11.73
CA PRO A 11 1.24 3.39 -13.05
C PRO A 11 0.22 2.27 -13.31
N MET A 12 -0.24 1.58 -12.26
CA MET A 12 -1.25 0.52 -12.38
C MET A 12 -2.61 1.04 -12.88
N PHE A 13 -2.92 2.32 -12.65
CA PHE A 13 -4.17 2.95 -13.05
C PHE A 13 -4.03 3.82 -14.29
N GLU A 14 -2.88 3.78 -14.97
CA GLU A 14 -2.69 4.46 -16.25
C GLU A 14 -3.71 3.96 -17.28
N GLY A 15 -4.43 4.89 -17.90
CA GLY A 15 -5.42 4.61 -18.93
C GLY A 15 -6.86 4.48 -18.43
N LEU A 16 -7.11 4.62 -17.13
CA LEU A 16 -8.46 4.84 -16.61
C LEU A 16 -8.95 6.25 -16.95
N GLU A 17 -10.24 6.38 -17.25
CA GLU A 17 -10.88 7.69 -17.41
C GLU A 17 -11.11 8.35 -16.05
N ASP A 18 -11.27 9.68 -16.04
CA ASP A 18 -11.48 10.44 -14.80
C ASP A 18 -12.67 9.91 -13.97
N ALA A 19 -13.74 9.46 -14.63
CA ALA A 19 -14.91 8.88 -13.97
C ALA A 19 -14.62 7.54 -13.26
N ASP A 20 -13.72 6.72 -13.83
CA ASP A 20 -13.29 5.46 -13.21
C ASP A 20 -12.37 5.73 -12.01
N LEU A 21 -11.50 6.74 -12.13
CA LEU A 21 -10.65 7.20 -11.03
C LEU A 21 -11.47 7.79 -9.88
N GLU A 22 -12.53 8.54 -10.18
CA GLU A 22 -13.49 9.04 -9.18
C GLU A 22 -14.19 7.88 -8.46
N ALA A 23 -14.71 6.89 -9.20
CA ALA A 23 -15.37 5.73 -8.61
C ALA A 23 -14.42 4.91 -7.71
N LEU A 24 -13.17 4.71 -8.15
CA LEU A 24 -12.14 4.07 -7.32
C LEU A 24 -11.80 4.91 -6.11
N ALA A 25 -11.65 6.23 -6.29
CA ALA A 25 -11.34 7.15 -5.22
C ALA A 25 -12.40 7.02 -4.13
N ASP A 26 -13.69 7.01 -4.46
CA ASP A 26 -14.79 6.89 -3.49
C ASP A 26 -14.73 5.60 -2.67
N GLU A 27 -14.38 4.46 -3.28
CA GLU A 27 -14.28 3.16 -2.61
C GLU A 27 -13.03 2.99 -1.74
N LEU A 28 -12.00 3.83 -1.91
CA LEU A 28 -10.81 3.77 -1.05
C LEU A 28 -11.20 3.94 0.44
N ARG A 29 -10.41 3.36 1.33
CA ARG A 29 -10.56 3.54 2.78
C ARG A 29 -9.23 3.98 3.35
N LEU A 30 -9.22 5.11 4.06
CA LEU A 30 -8.01 5.57 4.73
C LEU A 30 -7.67 4.62 5.87
N HIS A 31 -6.51 3.99 5.79
CA HIS A 31 -5.96 3.17 6.85
C HIS A 31 -4.78 3.89 7.50
N GLN A 32 -4.96 4.35 8.74
CA GLN A 32 -3.93 5.07 9.48
C GLN A 32 -3.17 4.11 10.38
N LEU A 33 -1.83 4.17 10.29
CA LEU A 33 -0.92 3.32 11.02
C LEU A 33 0.11 4.19 11.76
N VAL A 34 0.63 3.68 12.87
CA VAL A 34 1.77 4.26 13.57
C VAL A 34 3.03 3.42 13.36
N PRO A 35 4.24 3.97 13.59
CA PRO A 35 5.47 3.20 13.44
C PRO A 35 5.46 1.93 14.28
N GLY A 36 5.69 0.79 13.62
CA GLY A 36 5.68 -0.54 14.24
C GLY A 36 4.39 -1.33 14.05
N ASP A 37 3.32 -0.69 13.54
CA ASP A 37 2.10 -1.42 13.19
C ASP A 37 2.33 -2.36 12.00
N MET A 38 1.63 -3.49 12.02
CA MET A 38 1.66 -4.50 10.97
C MET A 38 0.42 -4.31 10.07
N VAL A 39 0.62 -4.13 8.77
CA VAL A 39 -0.50 -4.07 7.81
C VAL A 39 -1.16 -5.44 7.68
N PHE A 40 -0.34 -6.47 7.39
CA PHE A 40 -0.71 -7.88 7.35
C PHE A 40 0.55 -8.76 7.44
N HIS A 41 0.39 -10.06 7.69
CA HIS A 41 1.48 -11.03 7.71
C HIS A 41 1.48 -11.90 6.43
N ALA A 42 2.66 -12.45 6.11
CA ALA A 42 2.78 -13.41 5.03
C ALA A 42 1.92 -14.66 5.30
N GLY A 43 1.05 -15.01 4.35
CA GLY A 43 0.12 -16.14 4.47
C GLY A 43 -1.27 -15.76 5.01
N ASP A 44 -1.48 -14.51 5.41
CA ASP A 44 -2.82 -14.01 5.72
C ASP A 44 -3.70 -14.06 4.46
N SER A 45 -4.99 -14.35 4.63
CA SER A 45 -5.94 -14.35 3.52
C SER A 45 -6.15 -12.93 3.01
N GLY A 46 -5.54 -12.60 1.87
CA GLY A 46 -5.65 -11.29 1.24
C GLY A 46 -6.84 -11.18 0.29
N ASN A 47 -7.63 -10.11 0.45
CA ASN A 47 -8.65 -9.68 -0.51
C ASN A 47 -8.61 -8.16 -0.77
N SER A 48 -7.53 -7.49 -0.32
CA SER A 48 -7.40 -6.04 -0.31
C SER A 48 -6.07 -5.64 -0.92
N MET A 49 -6.07 -4.52 -1.65
CA MET A 49 -4.88 -3.84 -2.14
C MET A 49 -4.67 -2.56 -1.34
N PHE A 50 -3.42 -2.24 -1.06
CA PHE A 50 -3.03 -1.04 -0.33
C PHE A 50 -2.20 -0.11 -1.20
N ILE A 51 -2.37 1.18 -0.97
CA ILE A 51 -1.61 2.25 -1.59
C ILE A 51 -1.03 3.09 -0.48
N VAL A 52 0.27 3.35 -0.53
CA VAL A 52 0.93 4.25 0.43
C VAL A 52 0.57 5.68 0.04
N ALA A 53 -0.32 6.31 0.79
CA ALA A 53 -0.68 7.72 0.58
C ALA A 53 0.36 8.67 1.18
N ALA A 54 0.97 8.29 2.31
CA ALA A 54 2.01 9.06 2.99
C ALA A 54 2.81 8.15 3.94
N GLY A 55 4.07 8.51 4.19
CA GLY A 55 4.97 7.75 5.05
C GLY A 55 5.73 6.65 4.29
N VAL A 56 6.21 5.66 5.04
CA VAL A 56 6.99 4.53 4.53
C VAL A 56 6.48 3.24 5.15
N VAL A 57 6.32 2.21 4.33
CA VAL A 57 5.96 0.85 4.75
C VAL A 57 7.09 -0.10 4.37
N ASP A 58 7.57 -0.87 5.35
CA ASP A 58 8.62 -1.86 5.11
C ASP A 58 8.00 -3.24 4.88
N ILE A 59 8.36 -3.88 3.77
CA ILE A 59 8.06 -5.30 3.54
C ILE A 59 9.24 -6.10 4.06
N HIS A 60 8.97 -7.05 4.97
CA HIS A 60 10.00 -7.92 5.52
C HIS A 60 9.54 -9.38 5.62
N LEU A 61 10.47 -10.31 5.48
CA LEU A 61 10.26 -11.72 5.79
C LEU A 61 10.96 -12.11 7.10
N PRO A 62 10.49 -13.18 7.77
CA PRO A 62 11.24 -13.79 8.87
C PRO A 62 12.64 -14.18 8.40
N GLY A 63 13.65 -13.85 9.19
CA GLY A 63 15.04 -14.22 8.93
C GLY A 63 15.38 -15.63 9.43
N PRO A 64 16.66 -16.01 9.36
CA PRO A 64 17.13 -17.32 9.84
C PRO A 64 16.94 -17.53 11.35
N ASP A 65 16.86 -16.43 12.12
CA ASP A 65 16.68 -16.44 13.57
C ASP A 65 15.28 -15.94 13.94
N PRO A 66 14.69 -16.40 15.06
CA PRO A 66 13.32 -16.04 15.46
C PRO A 66 13.08 -14.52 15.63
N THR A 67 14.13 -13.74 15.85
CA THR A 67 14.07 -12.30 16.06
C THR A 67 14.60 -11.49 14.87
N SER A 68 15.18 -12.13 13.85
CA SER A 68 15.70 -11.42 12.70
C SER A 68 14.61 -11.24 11.64
N LYS A 69 14.67 -10.09 10.97
CA LYS A 69 13.81 -9.74 9.84
C LYS A 69 14.70 -9.39 8.66
N VAL A 70 14.33 -9.85 7.48
CA VAL A 70 14.98 -9.47 6.23
C VAL A 70 14.06 -8.50 5.51
N THR A 71 14.43 -7.22 5.45
CA THR A 71 13.70 -6.22 4.68
C THR A 71 13.89 -6.51 3.19
N LEU A 72 12.79 -6.64 2.46
CA LEU A 72 12.76 -6.87 1.03
C LEU A 72 12.61 -5.57 0.25
N ALA A 73 11.78 -4.66 0.74
CA ALA A 73 11.49 -3.40 0.08
C ALA A 73 11.00 -2.36 1.10
N ASN A 74 11.28 -1.10 0.81
CA ASN A 74 10.70 0.05 1.50
C ASN A 74 9.79 0.76 0.49
N LEU A 75 8.53 0.91 0.86
CA LEU A 75 7.47 1.44 0.02
C LEU A 75 7.12 2.85 0.47
N GLU A 76 7.38 3.83 -0.39
CA GLU A 76 7.10 5.25 -0.15
C GLU A 76 5.75 5.66 -0.75
N ALA A 77 5.35 6.91 -0.54
CA ALA A 77 4.12 7.45 -1.10
C ALA A 77 4.01 7.26 -2.62
N GLY A 78 2.83 6.84 -3.10
CA GLY A 78 2.58 6.53 -4.51
C GLY A 78 2.92 5.09 -4.92
N THR A 79 3.44 4.28 -4.00
CA THR A 79 3.61 2.83 -4.22
C THR A 79 2.38 2.04 -3.75
N TYR A 80 2.23 0.82 -4.26
CA TYR A 80 1.11 -0.07 -3.93
C TYR A 80 1.61 -1.49 -3.62
N PHE A 81 0.86 -2.23 -2.82
CA PHE A 81 1.17 -3.61 -2.41
C PHE A 81 -0.09 -4.38 -1.97
N GLY A 82 0.04 -5.70 -1.86
CA GLY A 82 -1.04 -6.63 -1.50
C GLY A 82 -0.64 -8.06 -1.86
#